data_AF-A0A349W0V7-F1
#
_entry.id   AF-A0A349W0V7-F1
#
_cell.length_a   1.000
_cell.length_b   1.000
_cell.length_c   1.000
_cell.angle_alpha   90.00
_cell.angle_beta   90.00
_cell.angle_gamma   90.00
#
_symmetry.space_group_name_H-M   'P 1'
#
loop_
_entity.id
_entity.type
_entity.pdbx_description
1 polymer ?
#
loop_
_entity_poly.entity_id
_entity_poly.type
_entity_poly.pdbx_seq_one_letter_code
_entity_poly.pdbx_strand_id
1 'polypeptide(L)' 'MRNSALIVIDIQNEYFEDGGMELVDPLKAGMNARRVIDQFRREKLPVVHIQHISSDPKAMP' A
#
# COMPACT_ATOMS: atom_id res chain seq x y z
N MET A 1 -12.27 -18.64 15.12
CA MET A 1 -12.25 -17.59 14.07
C MET A 1 -11.07 -16.67 14.36
N ARG A 2 -10.33 -16.25 13.34
CA ARG A 2 -9.16 -15.36 13.50
C ARG A 2 -9.67 -13.92 13.55
N ASN A 3 -9.44 -13.20 14.65
CA ASN A 3 -9.87 -11.81 14.82
C ASN A 3 -8.73 -10.86 14.45
N SER A 4 -8.43 -10.75 13.16
CA SER A 4 -7.30 -9.95 12.66
C SER A 4 -7.69 -9.29 11.34
N ALA A 5 -7.15 -8.10 11.10
CA ALA A 5 -7.29 -7.34 9.86
C ALA A 5 -5.92 -6.84 9.41
N LEU A 6 -5.73 -6.68 8.10
CA LEU A 6 -4.54 -6.08 7.51
C LEU A 6 -4.82 -4.63 7.14
N ILE A 7 -3.98 -3.71 7.60
CA ILE A 7 -4.00 -2.31 7.19
C ILE A 7 -2.81 -2.09 6.25
N VAL A 8 -3.08 -1.62 5.04
CA VAL A 8 -2.09 -1.28 4.02
C VAL A 8 -2.05 0.23 3.90
N ILE A 9 -0.93 0.85 4.24
CA ILE A 9 -0.80 2.32 4.32
C ILE A 9 0.04 2.80 3.16
N ASP A 10 -0.50 3.75 2.38
CA ASP A 10 0.22 4.58 1.41
C ASP A 10 1.07 3.80 0.39
N ILE A 11 0.65 2.58 0.02
CA ILE A 11 1.19 1.90 -1.15
C ILE A 11 0.52 2.51 -2.39
N GLN A 12 1.07 3.65 -2.82
CA GLN A 12 0.56 4.49 -3.90
C GLN A 12 1.65 4.75 -4.94
N ASN A 13 1.26 5.09 -6.17
CA ASN A 13 2.16 5.20 -7.31
C ASN A 13 3.27 6.24 -7.10
N GLU A 14 3.01 7.29 -6.33
CA GLU A 14 3.92 8.39 -6.05
C GLU A 14 5.23 7.92 -5.37
N TYR A 15 5.22 6.75 -4.74
CA TYR A 15 6.37 6.18 -4.04
C TYR A 15 7.15 5.14 -4.84
N PHE A 16 6.71 4.82 -6.07
CA PHE A 16 7.37 3.88 -6.98
C PHE A 16 8.23 4.62 -8.02
N GLU A 17 8.89 3.85 -8.90
CA GLU A 17 9.65 4.35 -10.05
C GLU A 17 8.79 5.34 -10.87
N ASP A 18 9.43 6.44 -11.30
CA ASP A 18 8.79 7.58 -11.97
C ASP A 18 7.75 8.35 -11.13
N GLY A 19 7.61 8.03 -9.84
CA GLY A 19 6.77 8.76 -8.88
C GLY A 19 7.45 10.02 -8.33
N GLY A 20 6.66 11.02 -7.94
CA GLY A 20 7.17 12.29 -7.43
C GLY A 20 7.85 12.23 -6.05
N MET A 21 7.70 11.11 -5.33
CA MET A 21 8.30 10.85 -4.02
C MET A 21 8.86 9.42 -3.91
N GLU A 22 9.58 8.96 -4.94
CA GLU A 22 10.13 7.60 -4.98
C GLU A 22 10.89 7.23 -3.68
N LEU A 23 10.53 6.08 -3.10
CA LEU A 23 11.18 5.56 -1.90
C LEU A 23 12.38 4.67 -2.24
N VAL A 24 13.12 4.24 -1.23
CA VAL A 24 14.17 3.22 -1.39
C VAL A 24 13.51 1.84 -1.49
N ASP A 25 13.82 1.09 -2.55
CA ASP A 25 13.33 -0.27 -2.82
C ASP A 25 11.78 -0.46 -2.79
N PRO A 26 10.96 0.41 -3.41
CA PRO A 26 9.51 0.41 -3.27
C PRO A 26 8.88 -0.84 -3.89
N LEU A 27 9.45 -1.33 -5.00
CA LEU A 27 9.01 -2.57 -5.64
C LEU A 27 9.19 -3.79 -4.72
N LYS A 28 10.32 -3.88 -4.01
CA LYS A 28 10.59 -4.99 -3.09
C LYS A 28 9.62 -4.97 -1.91
N ALA A 29 9.36 -3.79 -1.35
CA ALA A 29 8.37 -3.60 -0.29
C ALA A 29 6.95 -3.96 -0.78
N GLY A 30 6.55 -3.47 -1.96
CA GLY A 30 5.26 -3.77 -2.58
C GLY A 30 5.06 -5.27 -2.87
N MET A 31 6.11 -5.96 -3.32
CA MET A 31 6.07 -7.42 -3.52
C MET A 31 5.89 -8.19 -2.21
N ASN A 32 6.50 -7.73 -1.11
CA ASN A 32 6.24 -8.30 0.22
C ASN A 32 4.81 -8.02 0.69
N ALA A 33 4.33 -6.78 0.53
CA ALA A 33 2.96 -6.41 0.89
C ALA A 33 1.94 -7.28 0.14
N ARG A 34 2.16 -7.51 -1.17
CA ARG A 34 1.34 -8.42 -1.99
C ARG A 34 1.22 -9.82 -1.37
N ARG A 35 2.32 -10.40 -0.88
CA ARG A 35 2.29 -11.75 -0.26
C ARG A 35 1.35 -11.80 0.94
N VAL A 36 1.37 -10.78 1.80
CA VAL A 36 0.51 -10.68 2.99
C VAL A 36 -0.93 -10.39 2.59
N ILE A 37 -1.16 -9.48 1.65
CA ILE A 37 -2.49 -9.18 1.10
C ILE A 37 -3.14 -10.43 0.51
N ASP A 38 -2.39 -11.17 -0.30
CA ASP A 38 -2.89 -12.40 -0.94
C ASP A 38 -3.24 -13.47 0.11
N GLN A 39 -2.49 -13.55 1.21
CA GLN A 39 -2.83 -14.43 2.33
C GLN A 39 -4.16 -14.03 2.99
N PHE A 40 -4.34 -12.77 3.34
CA PHE A 40 -5.58 -12.30 3.97
C PHE A 40 -6.78 -12.49 3.04
N ARG A 41 -6.61 -12.25 1.73
CA ARG A 41 -7.66 -12.50 0.71
C ARG A 41 -8.02 -14.00 0.62
N ARG A 42 -7.03 -14.90 0.61
CA ARG A 42 -7.28 -16.37 0.60
C ARG A 42 -8.02 -16.83 1.85
N GLU A 43 -7.68 -16.28 3.01
CA GLU A 43 -8.31 -16.60 4.29
C GLU A 43 -9.66 -15.87 4.50
N LYS A 44 -10.09 -15.04 3.54
CA LYS A 44 -11.28 -14.18 3.62
C LYS A 44 -11.26 -13.26 4.85
N LEU A 45 -10.08 -12.80 5.24
CA LEU A 45 -9.87 -11.85 6.32
C LEU A 45 -9.95 -10.40 5.80
N PRO A 46 -10.33 -9.42 6.63
CA PRO A 46 -10.41 -8.02 6.24
C PRO A 46 -9.05 -7.45 5.79
N VAL A 47 -9.06 -6.73 4.67
CA VAL A 47 -7.93 -5.93 4.17
C VAL A 47 -8.43 -4.50 3.96
N VAL A 48 -7.79 -3.53 4.59
CA VAL A 48 -8.13 -2.10 4.51
C VAL A 48 -6.96 -1.35 3.90
N HIS A 49 -7.20 -0.68 2.78
CA HIS A 49 -6.22 0.20 2.14
C HIS A 49 -6.47 1.63 2.61
N ILE A 50 -5.43 2.28 3.13
CA ILE A 50 -5.40 3.69 3.49
C ILE A 50 -4.57 4.40 2.44
N GLN A 51 -5.09 5.52 1.93
CA GLN A 51 -4.45 6.36 0.95
C GLN A 51 -4.39 7.77 1.49
N HIS A 52 -3.22 8.40 1.39
CA HIS A 52 -3.11 9.83 1.56
C HIS A 52 -3.65 10.52 0.30
N ILE A 53 -4.65 11.38 0.47
CA ILE A 53 -5.21 12.22 -0.58
C ILE A 53 -4.88 13.67 -0.23
N SER A 54 -3.99 14.29 -1.01
CA SER A 54 -3.69 15.71 -0.86
C SER A 54 -4.91 16.56 -1.22
N SER A 55 -5.16 17.61 -0.44
CA SER A 55 -6.15 18.64 -0.78
C SER A 55 -5.77 19.45 -2.02
N ASP A 56 -4.48 19.44 -2.39
CA ASP A 56 -3.97 19.98 -3.64
C ASP A 56 -2.99 18.98 -4.29
N PRO A 57 -3.48 18.06 -5.14
CA PRO A 57 -2.65 17.05 -5.80
C PRO A 57 -1.57 17.64 -6.72
N LYS A 58 -1.75 18.89 -7.20
CA LYS A 58 -0.77 19.55 -8.07
C LYS A 58 0.40 20.14 -7.30
N ALA A 59 0.26 20.27 -5.97
CA ALA A 59 1.30 20.78 -5.08
C ALA A 59 2.14 19.66 -4.45
N MET A 60 1.78 18.38 -4.67
CA MET A 60 2.68 17.28 -4.34
C MET A 60 3.79 17.23 -5.40
N PRO A 61 5.05 17.03 -4.96
CA PRO A 61 6.17 16.89 -5.88
C PRO A 61 5.98 15.73 -6.85
#